data_AF-A0A1I5WX30-F1
#
_entry.id   AF-A0A1I5WX30-F1
#
_cell.length_a   1.000
_cell.length_b   1.000
_cell.length_c   1.000
_cell.angle_alpha   90.00
_cell.angle_beta   90.00
_cell.angle_gamma   90.00
#
_symmetry.space_group_name_H-M   'P 1'
#
loop_
_entity.id
_entity.type
_entity.pdbx_description
1 polymer ?
#
loop_
_entity_poly.entity_id
_entity_poly.type
_entity_poly.pdbx_seq_one_letter_code
_entity_poly.pdbx_strand_id
1 'polypeptide(L)'
;MSGWPPATLETGDRGVEHEAFHLVAAGVCRYLDELAARANGERGPLAPEVVRLVAAWRALLRRHARGADGRCAGCGHRRWWLPPAHRNGELCTVWQVAVGYFLRRVPRR
;
A
#
# COMPACT_ATOMS: atom_id res chain seq x y z
N MET A 1 20.33 -44.08 -5.75
CA MET A 1 20.67 -42.75 -5.22
C MET A 1 20.37 -41.73 -6.30
N SER A 2 19.15 -41.18 -6.32
CA SER A 2 18.75 -40.16 -7.29
C SER A 2 18.50 -38.87 -6.52
N GLY A 3 19.48 -37.97 -6.54
CA GLY A 3 19.36 -36.63 -5.96
C GLY A 3 18.81 -35.67 -7.01
N TRP A 4 17.56 -35.23 -6.82
CA TRP A 4 16.98 -34.10 -7.55
C TRP A 4 17.24 -32.84 -6.72
N PRO A 5 17.85 -31.77 -7.24
CA PRO A 5 17.96 -30.52 -6.51
C PRO A 5 16.61 -29.79 -6.51
N PRO A 6 16.09 -29.27 -5.38
CA PRO A 6 14.86 -28.51 -5.41
C PRO A 6 15.06 -27.22 -6.22
N ALA A 7 14.15 -27.00 -7.15
CA ALA A 7 14.09 -25.81 -7.99
C ALA A 7 13.99 -24.54 -7.13
N THR A 8 14.86 -23.58 -7.42
CA THR A 8 14.78 -22.19 -6.98
C THR A 8 13.53 -21.51 -7.55
N LEU A 9 12.40 -21.63 -6.85
CA LEU A 9 11.14 -20.92 -7.18
C LEU A 9 10.99 -19.56 -6.46
N GLU A 10 11.93 -19.20 -5.58
CA GLU A 10 11.80 -18.02 -4.71
C GLU A 10 12.01 -16.66 -5.41
N THR A 11 12.37 -16.65 -6.68
CA THR A 11 12.62 -15.40 -7.43
C THR A 11 11.39 -14.94 -8.22
N GLY A 12 10.54 -15.86 -8.68
CA GLY A 12 9.34 -15.54 -9.45
C GLY A 12 8.23 -14.93 -8.60
N ASP A 13 8.03 -15.46 -7.39
CA ASP A 13 6.94 -15.05 -6.49
C ASP A 13 7.11 -13.59 -6.00
N ARG A 14 8.34 -13.20 -5.65
CA ARG A 14 8.66 -11.83 -5.23
C ARG A 14 8.44 -10.78 -6.33
N GLY A 15 8.64 -11.14 -7.60
CA GLY A 15 8.40 -10.24 -8.73
C GLY A 15 6.93 -9.91 -8.89
N VAL A 16 6.07 -10.94 -8.82
CA VAL A 16 4.61 -10.81 -8.93
C VAL A 16 4.05 -10.00 -7.76
N GLU A 17 4.51 -10.24 -6.53
CA GLU A 17 4.08 -9.46 -5.37
C GLU A 17 4.48 -7.98 -5.44
N HIS A 18 5.67 -7.69 -5.99
CA HIS A 18 6.15 -6.33 -6.16
C HIS A 18 5.31 -5.59 -7.21
N GLU A 19 5.02 -6.23 -8.34
CA GLU A 19 4.14 -5.68 -9.37
C GLU A 19 2.71 -5.47 -8.87
N ALA A 20 2.15 -6.45 -8.13
CA ALA A 20 0.84 -6.32 -7.50
C ALA A 20 0.78 -5.15 -6.52
N PHE A 21 1.85 -4.92 -5.75
CA PHE A 21 1.95 -3.74 -4.87
C PHE A 21 1.90 -2.44 -5.67
N HIS A 22 2.65 -2.34 -6.78
CA HIS A 22 2.66 -1.13 -7.62
C HIS A 22 1.30 -0.86 -8.26
N LEU A 23 0.60 -1.90 -8.72
CA LEU A 23 -0.76 -1.77 -9.26
C LEU A 23 -1.74 -1.25 -8.20
N VAL A 24 -1.68 -1.80 -6.98
CA VAL A 24 -2.49 -1.33 -5.85
C VAL A 24 -2.16 0.11 -5.48
N ALA A 25 -0.87 0.44 -5.39
CA ALA A 25 -0.39 1.78 -5.06
C ALA A 25 -0.86 2.81 -6.09
N ALA A 26 -0.71 2.50 -7.39
CA ALA A 26 -1.21 3.33 -8.48
C ALA A 26 -2.73 3.54 -8.40
N GLY A 27 -3.49 2.47 -8.12
CA GLY A 27 -4.94 2.55 -7.93
C GLY A 27 -5.34 3.51 -6.80
N VAL A 28 -4.71 3.38 -5.63
CA VAL A 28 -4.97 4.26 -4.48
C VAL A 28 -4.58 5.71 -4.79
N CYS A 29 -3.40 5.94 -5.38
CA CYS A 29 -2.94 7.27 -5.75
C CYS A 29 -3.92 7.96 -6.71
N ARG A 30 -4.34 7.26 -7.76
CA ARG A 30 -5.32 7.76 -8.73
C ARG A 30 -6.63 8.14 -8.06
N TYR A 31 -7.17 7.30 -7.17
CA TYR A 31 -8.38 7.62 -6.42
C TYR A 31 -8.23 8.92 -5.61
N LEU A 32 -7.09 9.09 -4.94
CA LEU A 32 -6.80 10.29 -4.16
C LEU A 32 -6.64 11.53 -5.06
N ASP A 33 -6.04 11.40 -6.25
CA ASP A 33 -5.97 12.47 -7.26
C ASP A 33 -7.35 12.90 -7.74
N GLU A 34 -8.20 11.94 -8.11
CA GLU A 34 -9.57 12.19 -8.54
C GLU A 34 -10.40 12.86 -7.43
N LEU A 35 -10.24 12.42 -6.18
CA LEU A 35 -10.94 13.01 -5.04
C LEU A 35 -10.53 14.48 -4.81
N ALA A 36 -9.23 14.78 -4.86
CA ALA A 36 -8.74 16.15 -4.73
C ALA A 36 -9.21 17.04 -5.90
N ALA A 37 -9.17 16.51 -7.13
CA ALA A 37 -9.64 17.23 -8.32
C ALA A 37 -11.14 17.56 -8.22
N ARG A 38 -11.96 16.60 -7.79
CA ARG A 38 -13.40 16.81 -7.56
C ARG A 38 -13.67 17.86 -6.48
N ALA A 39 -13.02 17.75 -5.33
CA ALA A 39 -13.18 18.72 -4.24
C ALA A 39 -12.85 20.15 -4.70
N ASN A 40 -11.76 20.32 -5.44
CA ASN A 40 -11.38 21.61 -6.02
C ASN A 40 -12.36 22.11 -7.08
N GLY A 41 -12.92 21.21 -7.90
CA GLY A 41 -13.91 21.55 -8.93
C GLY A 41 -15.26 21.98 -8.35
N GLU A 42 -15.73 21.30 -7.30
CA GLU A 42 -17.00 21.59 -6.62
C GLU A 42 -16.97 22.92 -5.84
N ARG A 43 -15.78 23.38 -5.42
CA ARG A 43 -15.57 24.62 -4.63
C ARG A 43 -16.45 24.72 -3.38
N GLY A 44 -16.82 23.58 -2.81
CA GLY A 44 -17.60 23.52 -1.57
C GLY A 44 -16.79 23.97 -0.35
N PRO A 45 -17.46 24.30 0.76
CA PRO A 45 -16.80 24.80 1.98
C PRO A 45 -15.82 23.80 2.60
N LEU A 46 -15.95 22.50 2.31
CA LEU A 46 -15.07 21.43 2.78
C LEU A 46 -13.93 21.08 1.82
N ALA A 47 -13.83 21.76 0.66
CA ALA A 47 -12.81 21.45 -0.33
C ALA A 47 -11.37 21.55 0.23
N PRO A 48 -11.00 22.58 1.01
CA PRO A 48 -9.67 22.67 1.62
C PRO A 48 -9.36 21.51 2.57
N GLU A 49 -10.34 21.07 3.36
CA GLU A 49 -10.23 19.95 4.30
C GLU A 49 -10.01 18.64 3.55
N VAL A 50 -10.76 18.40 2.46
CA VAL A 50 -10.58 17.21 1.62
C VAL A 50 -9.19 17.18 1.00
N VAL A 51 -8.70 18.31 0.45
CA VAL A 51 -7.35 18.40 -0.10
C VAL A 51 -6.29 18.13 0.98
N ARG A 52 -6.46 18.68 2.18
CA ARG A 52 -5.56 18.44 3.31
C ARG A 52 -5.52 16.96 3.71
N LEU A 53 -6.68 16.31 3.79
CA LEU A 53 -6.79 14.87 4.09
C LEU A 53 -6.14 14.01 3.00
N VAL A 54 -6.34 14.35 1.72
CA VAL A 54 -5.66 13.68 0.60
C VAL A 54 -4.15 13.81 0.73
N ALA A 55 -3.64 15.01 1.01
CA ALA A 55 -2.21 15.25 1.21
C ALA A 55 -1.64 14.44 2.38
N ALA A 56 -2.38 14.38 3.50
CA ALA A 56 -2.01 13.58 4.67
C ALA A 56 -1.92 12.08 4.34
N TRP A 57 -2.91 11.54 3.63
CA TRP A 57 -2.90 10.14 3.20
C TRP A 57 -1.73 9.84 2.26
N ARG A 58 -1.42 10.71 1.31
CA ARG A 58 -0.25 10.54 0.43
C ARG A 58 1.05 10.53 1.22
N ALA A 59 1.21 11.44 2.17
CA ALA A 59 2.39 11.49 3.03
C ALA A 59 2.54 10.20 3.84
N LEU A 60 1.45 9.71 4.42
CA LEU A 60 1.43 8.45 5.18
C LEU A 60 1.78 7.25 4.28
N LEU A 61 1.17 7.13 3.11
CA LEU A 61 1.41 6.03 2.18
C LEU A 61 2.85 6.02 1.66
N ARG A 62 3.43 7.20 1.36
CA ARG A 62 4.86 7.31 1.00
C ARG A 62 5.78 6.84 2.11
N ARG A 63 5.47 7.19 3.37
CA ARG A 63 6.23 6.71 4.53
C ARG A 63 6.16 5.19 4.69
N HIS A 64 5.08 4.58 4.20
CA HIS A 64 4.86 3.13 4.21
C HIS A 64 5.14 2.47 2.86
N ALA A 65 5.90 3.11 1.97
CA ALA A 65 6.32 2.50 0.71
C ALA A 65 7.05 1.17 0.95
N ARG A 66 6.90 0.25 0.00
CA ARG A 66 7.61 -1.04 0.02
C ARG A 66 9.06 -0.79 -0.39
N GLY A 67 9.99 -1.26 0.44
CA GLY A 67 11.43 -1.23 0.16
C GLY A 67 11.82 -2.31 -0.85
N ALA A 68 13.07 -2.24 -1.34
CA ALA A 68 13.62 -3.21 -2.29
C ALA A 68 13.65 -4.65 -1.75
N ASP A 69 13.62 -4.82 -0.43
CA ASP A 69 13.54 -6.10 0.26
C ASP A 69 12.10 -6.63 0.42
N GLY A 70 11.11 -5.96 -0.17
CA GLY A 70 9.71 -6.32 -0.06
C GLY A 70 9.07 -5.97 1.30
N ARG A 71 9.78 -5.28 2.20
CA ARG A 71 9.25 -4.89 3.52
C ARG A 71 8.71 -3.46 3.48
N CYS A 72 7.76 -3.15 4.35
CA CYS A 72 7.25 -1.78 4.50
C CYS A 72 8.28 -0.91 5.25
N ALA A 73 8.75 0.17 4.62
CA ALA A 73 9.75 1.06 5.18
C ALA A 73 9.30 1.68 6.52
N GLY A 74 8.03 2.08 6.63
CA GLY A 74 7.46 2.66 7.85
C GLY A 74 7.28 1.68 9.00
N CYS A 75 7.10 0.39 8.71
CA CYS A 75 6.92 -0.67 9.72
C CYS A 75 8.26 -1.28 10.16
N GLY A 76 9.24 -1.39 9.25
CA GLY A 76 10.55 -2.01 9.51
C GLY A 76 11.39 -1.33 10.60
N HIS A 77 11.05 -0.09 10.97
CA HIS A 77 11.69 0.61 12.08
C HIS A 77 11.18 0.20 13.47
N ARG A 78 10.06 -0.53 13.59
CA ARG A 78 9.54 -0.97 14.89
C ARG A 78 9.97 -2.41 15.19
N ARG A 79 10.99 -2.51 16.05
CA ARG A 79 11.34 -3.65 16.93
C ARG A 79 11.79 -4.92 16.22
N TRP A 80 13.11 -5.13 16.22
CA TRP A 80 13.79 -6.38 15.82
C TRP A 80 13.37 -7.63 16.63
N TRP A 81 12.62 -7.44 17.73
CA TRP A 81 12.18 -8.50 18.64
C TRP A 81 10.72 -8.90 18.50
N LEU A 82 9.92 -8.23 17.65
CA LEU A 82 8.60 -8.75 17.29
C LEU A 82 8.75 -9.68 16.07
N PRO A 83 8.01 -10.81 16.02
CA PRO A 83 7.98 -11.64 14.83
C PRO A 83 7.57 -10.77 13.63
N PRO A 84 8.15 -11.01 12.43
CA PRO A 84 7.81 -10.25 11.24
C PRO A 84 6.30 -10.34 11.02
N ALA A 85 5.59 -9.27 11.35
CA ALA A 85 4.12 -9.25 11.39
C ALA A 85 3.48 -9.35 10.00
N HIS A 86 4.30 -9.34 8.95
CA HIS A 86 3.89 -9.46 7.57
C HIS A 86 4.83 -10.46 6.91
N ARG A 87 4.29 -11.64 6.58
CA ARG A 87 4.97 -12.58 5.69
C ARG A 87 5.21 -11.85 4.36
N ASN A 88 6.30 -12.21 3.69
CA ASN A 88 6.60 -11.75 2.34
C ASN A 88 5.29 -11.81 1.51
N GLY A 89 4.85 -10.65 0.99
CA GLY A 89 3.64 -10.52 0.18
C GLY A 89 2.49 -9.74 0.79
N GLU A 90 2.37 -9.68 2.11
CA GLU A 90 1.22 -9.02 2.75
C GLU A 90 1.40 -7.50 2.90
N LEU A 91 0.37 -6.74 2.51
CA LEU A 91 0.29 -5.30 2.74
C LEU A 91 0.25 -5.01 4.25
N CYS A 92 0.99 -4.00 4.71
CA CYS A 92 0.87 -3.54 6.10
C CYS A 92 -0.51 -2.90 6.34
N THR A 93 -0.92 -2.78 7.61
CA THR A 93 -2.26 -2.30 7.99
C THR A 93 -2.64 -0.96 7.36
N VAL A 94 -1.69 -0.04 7.18
CA VAL A 94 -1.95 1.25 6.51
C VAL A 94 -2.41 1.04 5.06
N TRP A 95 -1.73 0.17 4.32
CA TRP A 95 -2.08 -0.18 2.95
C TRP A 95 -3.38 -1.01 2.89
N GLN A 96 -3.60 -1.90 3.85
CA GLN A 96 -4.87 -2.64 3.96
C GLN A 96 -6.07 -1.69 4.13
N VAL A 97 -5.95 -0.67 5.00
CA VAL A 97 -6.98 0.36 5.19
C VAL A 97 -7.19 1.16 3.90
N ALA A 98 -6.11 1.60 3.26
CA ALA A 98 -6.22 2.34 2.00
C ALA A 98 -6.93 1.54 0.90
N VAL A 99 -6.60 0.25 0.76
CA VAL A 99 -7.28 -0.65 -0.18
C VAL A 99 -8.76 -0.80 0.18
N GLY A 100 -9.09 -1.00 1.45
CA GLY A 100 -10.47 -1.15 1.91
C GLY A 100 -11.33 0.08 1.57
N TYR A 101 -10.85 1.28 1.90
CA TYR A 101 -11.64 2.50 1.76
C TYR A 101 -11.59 3.12 0.36
N PHE A 102 -10.46 3.05 -0.34
CA PHE A 102 -10.28 3.75 -1.61
C PHE A 102 -10.50 2.86 -2.84
N LEU A 103 -10.24 1.54 -2.73
CA LEU A 103 -10.45 0.62 -3.85
C LEU A 103 -11.69 -0.25 -3.68
N ARG A 104 -11.87 -0.85 -2.50
CA ARG A 104 -12.93 -1.84 -2.26
C ARG A 104 -14.27 -1.23 -1.82
N ARG A 105 -14.32 0.09 -1.59
CA ARG A 105 -15.52 0.83 -1.13
C ARG A 105 -16.27 0.05 -0.03
N VAL A 106 -15.58 -0.29 1.06
CA VAL A 106 -16.23 -0.96 2.21
C VAL A 106 -17.47 -0.14 2.62
N PRO A 107 -18.66 -0.76 2.78
CA PRO A 107 -19.89 -0.05 3.10
C PRO A 107 -19.68 0.84 4.32
N ARG A 108 -20.07 2.12 4.22
CA ARG A 108 -20.18 2.99 5.39
C ARG A 108 -21.22 2.35 6.30
N ARG A 109 -20.80 1.89 7.48
CA ARG A 109 -21.71 1.46 8.54
C ARG A 109 -22.43 2.66 9.12
#